data_AF-A0AAD8R2Q4-F1
#
_entry.id   AF-A0AAD8R2Q4-F1
#
_cell.length_a   1.000
_cell.length_b   1.000
_cell.length_c   1.000
_cell.angle_alpha   90.00
_cell.angle_beta   90.00
_cell.angle_gamma   90.00
#
_symmetry.space_group_name_H-M   'P 1'
#
loop_
_entity.id
_entity.type
_entity.pdbx_description
1 polymer ?
#
loop_
_entity_poly.entity_id
_entity_poly.type
_entity_poly.pdbx_seq_one_letter_code
_entity_poly.pdbx_strand_id
1 'polypeptide(L)'
;MRRRAVKELDNAWHDATNNVVSTADTRKHLFEELLWEHRDLTEAHSKCQAIPEASVEALKAQVAKLQGEKEQLIRQHHEALDAQETYSSGLKEQLTQLGLKHNEAMKVAQTAAEARLNEALEDANNSTVVLRTELEEVAKARQAAEDETTRLKAEQQEYDLLVMQTDVLALRVFPDSQAFALKKVAERRVAQAYKNLDAPWDPYDHLVALSARVSHMRAADRNLADIPEVAIQIFKVLWPEEEVSDNLSLTNDRLKGAGRRIREWQCSAARAGADSALRIACSWYPDLDLDALLGVRENAPTDSDPVLTAKRQDRAYRIAEYAEVRTFIPPPPNVKDYLSDEEEEDEEGEDAEAGDAPPEAPEAGAVPPEAPSA
;
A
#
# COMPACT_ATOMS: atom_id res chain seq x y z
N MET A 1 45.18 37.01 21.65
CA MET A 1 45.19 38.49 21.53
C MET A 1 45.94 39.21 22.65
N ARG A 2 45.90 38.80 23.94
CA ARG A 2 46.63 39.48 25.04
C ARG A 2 48.17 39.55 24.93
N ARG A 3 48.84 38.59 24.26
CA ARG A 3 50.32 38.62 24.11
C ARG A 3 50.84 39.63 23.07
N ARG A 4 49.99 40.11 22.15
CA ARG A 4 50.39 41.06 21.10
C ARG A 4 50.44 42.49 21.65
N ALA A 5 49.42 42.87 22.44
CA ALA A 5 49.33 44.18 23.08
C ALA A 5 50.48 44.45 24.08
N VAL A 6 50.97 43.43 24.79
CA VAL A 6 52.11 43.58 25.72
C VAL A 6 53.42 43.86 24.97
N LYS A 7 53.62 43.25 23.80
CA LYS A 7 54.82 43.49 22.97
C LYS A 7 54.84 44.89 22.34
N GLU A 8 53.68 45.42 21.98
CA GLU A 8 53.57 46.77 21.41
C GLU A 8 53.82 47.86 22.46
N LEU A 9 53.42 47.64 23.72
CA LEU A 9 53.72 48.53 24.84
C LEU A 9 55.22 48.54 25.22
N ASP A 10 55.89 47.39 25.16
CA ASP A 10 57.32 47.26 25.50
C ASP A 10 58.23 47.94 24.46
N ASN A 11 57.85 47.86 23.18
CA ASN A 11 58.52 48.56 22.09
C ASN A 11 58.33 50.09 22.17
N ALA A 12 57.13 50.56 22.51
CA ALA A 12 56.86 51.99 22.68
C ALA A 12 57.64 52.60 23.86
N TRP A 13 57.92 51.82 24.90
CA TRP A 13 58.73 52.26 26.05
C TRP A 13 60.23 52.35 25.74
N HIS A 14 60.75 51.45 24.89
CA HIS A 14 62.12 51.51 24.39
C HIS A 14 62.36 52.70 23.43
N ASP A 15 61.38 53.04 22.58
CA ASP A 15 61.49 54.21 21.70
C ASP A 15 61.41 55.54 22.47
N ALA A 16 60.61 55.61 23.54
CA ALA A 16 60.54 56.78 24.41
C ALA A 16 61.83 57.01 25.22
N THR A 17 62.53 55.95 25.62
CA THR A 17 63.77 56.06 26.42
C THR A 17 64.99 56.43 25.57
N ASN A 18 65.07 55.96 24.32
CA ASN A 18 66.16 56.35 23.39
C ASN A 18 66.09 57.82 22.97
N ASN A 19 64.90 58.43 22.92
CA ASN A 19 64.73 59.83 22.56
C ASN A 19 65.18 60.81 23.67
N VAL A 20 65.11 60.37 24.95
CA VAL A 20 65.58 61.17 26.10
C VAL A 20 67.10 61.20 26.20
N VAL A 21 67.80 60.12 25.82
CA VAL A 21 69.28 60.07 25.81
C VAL A 21 69.87 60.96 24.71
N SER A 22 69.23 61.05 23.55
CA SER A 22 69.63 61.95 22.44
C SER A 22 69.54 63.44 22.81
N THR A 23 68.58 63.82 23.64
CA THR A 23 68.45 65.21 24.14
C THR A 23 69.47 65.60 25.23
N ALA A 24 70.18 64.63 25.82
CA ALA A 24 71.23 64.88 26.81
C ALA A 24 72.61 65.14 26.14
N ASP A 25 72.93 64.42 25.06
CA ASP A 25 74.17 64.63 24.29
C ASP A 25 74.17 65.96 23.53
N THR A 26 73.01 66.39 23.01
CA THR A 26 72.87 67.71 22.37
C THR A 26 73.03 68.88 23.36
N ARG A 27 72.64 68.71 24.64
CA ARG A 27 72.87 69.72 25.68
C ARG A 27 74.33 69.80 26.13
N LYS A 28 75.07 68.67 26.07
CA LYS A 28 76.51 68.66 26.37
C LYS A 28 77.31 69.37 25.26
N HIS A 29 76.93 69.17 24.00
CA HIS A 29 77.58 69.84 22.87
C HIS A 29 77.35 71.36 22.86
N LEU A 30 76.13 71.82 23.22
CA LEU A 30 75.83 73.25 23.37
C LEU A 30 76.53 73.90 24.57
N PHE A 31 76.80 73.14 25.64
CA PHE A 31 77.54 73.63 26.81
C PHE A 31 79.05 73.71 26.55
N GLU A 32 79.62 72.82 25.73
CA GLU A 32 81.02 72.90 25.29
C GLU A 32 81.27 74.01 24.26
N GLU A 33 80.30 74.31 23.40
CA GLU A 33 80.35 75.42 22.44
C GLU A 33 80.31 76.80 23.14
N LEU A 34 79.47 76.95 24.18
CA LEU A 34 79.43 78.14 25.05
C LEU A 34 80.73 78.36 25.86
N LEU A 35 81.48 77.31 26.17
CA LEU A 35 82.77 77.42 26.86
C LEU A 35 83.91 77.83 25.91
N TRP A 36 83.77 77.62 24.60
CA TRP A 36 84.74 78.04 23.60
C TRP A 36 84.62 79.54 23.29
N GLU A 37 83.39 80.06 23.15
CA GLU A 37 83.14 81.50 22.95
C GLU A 37 83.54 82.37 24.16
N HIS A 38 83.47 81.83 25.39
CA HIS A 38 83.92 82.55 26.58
C HIS A 38 85.46 82.66 26.71
N ARG A 39 86.22 81.85 25.96
CA ARG A 39 87.69 81.88 25.93
C ARG A 39 88.21 82.95 24.97
N ASP A 40 87.57 83.14 23.82
CA ASP A 40 87.94 84.17 22.84
C ASP A 40 87.62 85.61 23.32
N LEU A 41 86.66 85.77 24.23
CA LEU A 41 86.31 87.07 24.84
C LEU A 41 87.30 87.56 25.91
N THR A 42 88.21 86.71 26.41
CA THR A 42 89.24 87.11 27.40
C THR A 42 90.58 87.50 26.77
N GLU A 43 90.81 87.21 25.48
CA GLU A 43 92.04 87.59 24.76
C GLU A 43 91.93 88.94 24.03
N ALA A 44 90.72 89.50 23.86
CA ALA A 44 90.48 90.80 23.25
C ALA A 44 90.64 92.01 24.22
N HIS A 45 90.91 91.79 25.51
CA HIS A 45 91.06 92.87 26.52
C HIS A 45 92.50 93.43 26.66
N SER A 46 93.46 92.95 25.86
CA SER A 46 94.90 93.30 25.99
C SER A 46 95.41 94.40 25.04
N LYS A 47 94.61 94.95 24.13
CA LYS A 47 95.08 95.98 23.18
C LYS A 47 93.96 96.94 22.79
N CYS A 48 93.72 97.99 23.57
CA CYS A 48 93.15 99.25 23.09
C CYS A 48 93.35 100.35 24.15
N GLN A 49 94.47 101.06 24.01
CA GLN A 49 94.73 102.35 24.64
C GLN A 49 93.79 103.43 24.09
N ALA A 50 93.33 104.30 24.99
CA ALA A 50 92.81 105.65 24.75
C ALA A 50 91.69 105.80 23.70
N ILE A 51 90.43 105.80 24.15
CA ILE A 51 89.28 106.27 23.38
C ILE A 51 88.53 107.34 24.21
N PRO A 52 88.03 108.43 23.57
CA PRO A 52 87.57 109.65 24.22
C PRO A 52 86.22 109.50 24.93
N GLU A 53 85.89 110.42 25.85
CA GLU A 53 84.64 110.50 26.65
C GLU A 53 83.32 110.49 25.82
N ALA A 54 83.36 110.50 24.49
CA ALA A 54 82.20 110.40 23.61
C ALA A 54 81.74 108.93 23.33
N SER A 55 82.55 107.90 23.60
CA SER A 55 82.21 106.49 23.31
C SER A 55 81.54 105.73 24.47
N VAL A 56 81.52 106.30 25.68
CA VAL A 56 80.83 105.72 26.85
C VAL A 56 79.31 105.92 26.78
N GLU A 57 78.86 107.00 26.13
CA GLU A 57 77.43 107.25 25.82
C GLU A 57 76.87 106.25 24.80
N ALA A 58 77.63 105.91 23.75
CA ALA A 58 77.19 104.96 22.72
C ALA A 58 77.05 103.52 23.26
N LEU A 59 77.95 103.08 24.14
CA LEU A 59 77.86 101.79 24.81
C LEU A 59 76.71 101.73 25.83
N LYS A 60 76.43 102.83 26.55
CA LYS A 60 75.25 102.94 27.41
C LYS A 60 73.95 102.84 26.61
N ALA A 61 73.88 103.45 25.42
CA ALA A 61 72.73 103.33 24.53
C ALA A 61 72.56 101.89 24.00
N GLN A 62 73.65 101.17 23.72
CA GLN A 62 73.61 99.79 23.23
C GLN A 62 73.22 98.79 24.33
N VAL A 63 73.70 98.99 25.57
CA VAL A 63 73.27 98.21 26.75
C VAL A 63 71.79 98.43 27.05
N ALA A 64 71.31 99.67 26.96
CA ALA A 64 69.88 99.98 27.11
C ALA A 64 69.02 99.32 26.03
N LYS A 65 69.50 99.27 24.77
CA LYS A 65 68.82 98.58 23.67
C LYS A 65 68.76 97.07 23.90
N LEU A 66 69.87 96.44 24.31
CA LEU A 66 69.92 95.02 24.63
C LEU A 66 69.09 94.65 25.86
N GLN A 67 68.98 95.54 26.85
CA GLN A 67 68.05 95.37 27.96
C GLN A 67 66.59 95.41 27.50
N GLY A 68 66.24 96.33 26.60
CA GLY A 68 64.92 96.38 25.98
C GLY A 68 64.59 95.12 25.18
N GLU A 69 65.54 94.61 24.38
CA GLU A 69 65.39 93.36 23.62
C GLU A 69 65.29 92.14 24.54
N LYS A 70 66.06 92.10 25.63
CA LYS A 70 65.95 91.04 26.67
C LYS A 70 64.58 91.05 27.34
N GLU A 71 64.08 92.21 27.72
CA GLU A 71 62.74 92.35 28.32
C GLU A 71 61.63 91.98 27.32
N GLN A 72 61.84 92.26 26.03
CA GLN A 72 60.94 91.84 24.95
C GLN A 72 60.97 90.32 24.76
N LEU A 73 62.14 89.69 24.79
CA LEU A 73 62.28 88.24 24.68
C LEU A 73 61.69 87.51 25.89
N ILE A 74 61.86 88.07 27.10
CA ILE A 74 61.21 87.54 28.32
C ILE A 74 59.69 87.60 28.19
N ARG A 75 59.14 88.69 27.63
CA ARG A 75 57.69 88.80 27.36
C ARG A 75 57.23 87.76 26.33
N GLN A 76 57.94 87.62 25.21
CA GLN A 76 57.62 86.61 24.19
C GLN A 76 57.69 85.19 24.73
N HIS A 77 58.65 84.90 25.62
CA HIS A 77 58.77 83.58 26.25
C HIS A 77 57.63 83.31 27.24
N HIS A 78 57.21 84.31 28.02
CA HIS A 78 56.03 84.17 28.88
C HIS A 78 54.75 83.99 28.05
N GLU A 79 54.56 84.77 26.97
CA GLU A 79 53.44 84.59 26.05
C GLU A 79 53.44 83.20 25.39
N ALA A 80 54.62 82.67 25.01
CA ALA A 80 54.74 81.34 24.45
C ALA A 80 54.44 80.23 25.48
N LEU A 81 54.84 80.41 26.74
CA LEU A 81 54.51 79.49 27.82
C LEU A 81 53.02 79.51 28.14
N ASP A 82 52.40 80.70 28.21
CA ASP A 82 50.96 80.84 28.42
C ASP A 82 50.17 80.23 27.25
N ALA A 83 50.64 80.42 26.01
CA ALA A 83 50.07 79.76 24.82
C ALA A 83 50.23 78.22 24.85
N GLN A 84 51.37 77.72 25.34
CA GLN A 84 51.58 76.29 25.51
C GLN A 84 50.69 75.70 26.61
N GLU A 85 50.55 76.40 27.73
CA GLU A 85 49.72 75.96 28.85
C GLU A 85 48.25 75.91 28.44
N THR A 86 47.75 76.94 27.76
CA THR A 86 46.39 76.97 27.20
C THR A 86 46.14 75.90 26.14
N TYR A 87 47.12 75.62 25.27
CA TYR A 87 47.01 74.50 24.33
C TYR A 87 46.98 73.15 25.05
N SER A 88 47.84 72.96 26.06
CA SER A 88 47.92 71.72 26.82
C SER A 88 46.68 71.46 27.67
N SER A 89 46.07 72.50 28.24
CA SER A 89 44.83 72.40 29.00
C SER A 89 43.64 72.10 28.08
N GLY A 90 43.57 72.75 26.91
CA GLY A 90 42.58 72.45 25.88
C GLY A 90 42.66 71.00 25.38
N LEU A 91 43.87 70.47 25.17
CA LEU A 91 44.07 69.09 24.73
C LEU A 91 43.72 68.07 25.83
N LYS A 92 44.03 68.38 27.09
CA LYS A 92 43.58 67.57 28.24
C LYS A 92 42.06 67.53 28.34
N GLU A 93 41.38 68.67 28.17
CA GLU A 93 39.93 68.73 28.20
C GLU A 93 39.29 67.96 27.03
N GLN A 94 39.87 68.05 25.83
CA GLN A 94 39.42 67.23 24.70
C GLN A 94 39.59 65.72 24.97
N LEU A 95 40.70 65.33 25.59
CA LEU A 95 40.97 63.92 25.90
C LEU A 95 40.03 63.38 26.99
N THR A 96 39.70 64.18 28.01
CA THR A 96 38.70 63.80 29.02
C THR A 96 37.30 63.73 28.41
N GLN A 97 36.92 64.69 27.57
CA GLN A 97 35.63 64.66 26.86
C GLN A 97 35.52 63.46 25.91
N LEU A 98 36.58 63.12 25.17
CA LEU A 98 36.60 61.93 24.32
C LEU A 98 36.52 60.64 25.15
N GLY A 99 37.21 60.59 26.29
CA GLY A 99 37.12 59.46 27.22
C GLY A 99 35.71 59.24 27.77
N LEU A 100 35.01 60.33 28.14
CA LEU A 100 33.62 60.28 28.59
C LEU A 100 32.68 59.81 27.47
N LYS A 101 32.77 60.42 26.28
CA LYS A 101 31.97 60.02 25.10
C LYS A 101 32.19 58.55 24.73
N HIS A 102 33.42 58.07 24.78
CA HIS A 102 33.73 56.67 24.50
C HIS A 102 33.13 55.74 25.55
N ASN A 103 33.23 56.08 26.83
CA ASN A 103 32.63 55.29 27.91
C ASN A 103 31.10 55.24 27.79
N GLU A 104 30.47 56.38 27.49
CA GLU A 104 29.03 56.44 27.21
C GLU A 104 28.65 55.58 26.00
N ALA A 105 29.39 55.68 24.89
CA ALA A 105 29.16 54.85 23.70
C ALA A 105 29.33 53.35 24.00
N MET A 106 30.32 52.97 24.83
CA MET A 106 30.52 51.59 25.24
C MET A 106 29.38 51.07 26.13
N LYS A 107 28.87 51.90 27.05
CA LYS A 107 27.69 51.54 27.86
C LYS A 107 26.46 51.34 26.99
N VAL A 108 26.21 52.24 26.03
CA VAL A 108 25.09 52.11 25.07
C VAL A 108 25.25 50.87 24.19
N ALA A 109 26.46 50.58 23.72
CA ALA A 109 26.73 49.38 22.93
C ALA A 109 26.52 48.11 23.77
N GLN A 110 26.92 48.11 25.05
CA GLN A 110 26.71 46.98 25.95
C GLN A 110 25.22 46.73 26.23
N THR A 111 24.45 47.77 26.55
CA THR A 111 23.01 47.62 26.79
C THR A 111 22.27 47.18 25.52
N ALA A 112 22.66 47.68 24.35
CA ALA A 112 22.11 47.23 23.07
C ALA A 112 22.46 45.76 22.76
N ALA A 113 23.67 45.30 23.10
CA ALA A 113 24.08 43.92 22.93
C ALA A 113 23.33 42.97 23.89
N GLU A 114 23.16 43.38 25.15
CA GLU A 114 22.38 42.63 26.15
C GLU A 114 20.91 42.53 25.74
N ALA A 115 20.30 43.61 25.24
CA ALA A 115 18.94 43.60 24.72
C ALA A 115 18.77 42.60 23.54
N ARG A 116 19.69 42.64 22.57
CA ARG A 116 19.69 41.71 21.43
C ARG A 116 19.87 40.25 21.85
N LEU A 117 20.69 39.99 22.89
CA LEU A 117 20.90 38.64 23.40
C LEU A 117 19.64 38.12 24.10
N ASN A 118 18.96 38.96 24.88
CA ASN A 118 17.71 38.58 25.53
C ASN A 118 16.59 38.31 24.51
N GLU A 119 16.45 39.16 23.50
CA GLU A 119 15.51 38.98 22.39
C GLU A 119 15.77 37.66 21.65
N ALA A 120 17.03 37.40 21.27
CA ALA A 120 17.40 36.14 20.60
C ALA A 120 17.15 34.89 21.48
N LEU A 121 17.31 35.02 22.81
CA LEU A 121 17.04 33.93 23.75
C LEU A 121 15.53 33.67 23.89
N GLU A 122 14.73 34.72 23.93
CA GLU A 122 13.27 34.63 23.94
C GLU A 122 12.75 33.98 22.63
N ASP A 123 13.26 34.42 21.48
CA ASP A 123 12.94 33.84 20.17
C ASP A 123 13.32 32.35 20.09
N ALA A 124 14.51 31.99 20.59
CA ALA A 124 14.96 30.60 20.62
C ALA A 124 14.09 29.73 21.53
N ASN A 125 13.67 30.26 22.69
CA ASN A 125 12.75 29.56 23.59
C ASN A 125 11.37 29.38 22.94
N ASN A 126 10.82 30.43 22.33
CA ASN A 126 9.54 30.39 21.63
C ASN A 126 9.59 29.38 20.48
N SER A 127 10.64 29.39 19.66
CA SER A 127 10.84 28.40 18.60
C SER A 127 10.94 26.97 19.14
N THR A 128 11.64 26.78 20.26
CA THR A 128 11.74 25.45 20.90
C THR A 128 10.39 24.93 21.37
N VAL A 129 9.53 25.82 21.91
CA VAL A 129 8.17 25.45 22.31
C VAL A 129 7.34 25.03 21.09
N VAL A 130 7.38 25.81 20.00
CA VAL A 130 6.68 25.49 18.74
C VAL A 130 7.13 24.14 18.18
N LEU A 131 8.44 23.89 18.12
CA LEU A 131 8.97 22.61 17.63
C LEU A 131 8.57 21.43 18.50
N ARG A 132 8.46 21.61 19.83
CA ARG A 132 7.96 20.55 20.72
C ARG A 132 6.48 20.25 20.46
N THR A 133 5.66 21.28 20.29
CA THR A 133 4.24 21.08 19.97
C THR A 133 4.04 20.40 18.62
N GLU A 134 4.78 20.82 17.59
CA GLU A 134 4.74 20.17 16.27
C GLU A 134 5.21 18.70 16.33
N LEU A 135 6.27 18.42 17.11
CA LEU A 135 6.77 17.06 17.29
C LEU A 135 5.74 16.17 18.01
N GLU A 136 5.03 16.70 19.02
CA GLU A 136 3.94 15.99 19.69
C GLU A 136 2.76 15.72 18.74
N GLU A 137 2.40 16.68 17.89
CA GLU A 137 1.35 16.48 16.87
C GLU A 137 1.75 15.42 15.83
N VAL A 138 2.99 15.45 15.35
CA VAL A 138 3.52 14.44 14.42
C VAL A 138 3.57 13.06 15.09
N ALA A 139 3.95 12.98 16.37
CA ALA A 139 3.95 11.73 17.12
C ALA A 139 2.52 11.15 17.25
N LYS A 140 1.53 12.00 17.57
CA LYS A 140 0.11 11.60 17.62
C LYS A 140 -0.39 11.14 16.25
N ALA A 141 -0.06 11.84 15.18
CA ALA A 141 -0.46 11.47 13.82
C ALA A 141 0.15 10.14 13.39
N ARG A 142 1.42 9.89 13.72
CA ARG A 142 2.09 8.61 13.47
C ARG A 142 1.43 7.47 14.24
N GLN A 143 1.13 7.67 15.51
CA GLN A 143 0.44 6.67 16.31
C GLN A 143 -0.95 6.35 15.73
N ALA A 144 -1.72 7.37 15.35
CA ALA A 144 -3.03 7.17 14.72
C ALA A 144 -2.93 6.39 13.39
N ALA A 145 -1.89 6.64 12.58
CA ALA A 145 -1.65 5.88 11.36
C ALA A 145 -1.25 4.42 11.64
N GLU A 146 -0.41 4.18 12.65
CA GLU A 146 -0.06 2.83 13.09
C GLU A 146 -1.32 2.08 13.56
N ASP A 147 -2.16 2.71 14.38
CA ASP A 147 -3.44 2.16 14.83
C ASP A 147 -4.38 1.84 13.65
N GLU A 148 -4.51 2.74 12.67
CA GLU A 148 -5.33 2.50 11.47
C GLU A 148 -4.81 1.33 10.64
N THR A 149 -3.48 1.21 10.46
CA THR A 149 -2.91 0.06 9.74
C THR A 149 -3.14 -1.25 10.47
N THR A 150 -3.14 -1.26 11.81
CA THR A 150 -3.47 -2.47 12.58
C THR A 150 -4.94 -2.84 12.45
N ARG A 151 -5.84 -1.85 12.47
CA ARG A 151 -7.28 -2.05 12.23
C ARG A 151 -7.54 -2.64 10.85
N LEU A 152 -6.99 -2.04 9.79
CA LEU A 152 -7.16 -2.52 8.41
C LEU A 152 -6.62 -3.94 8.21
N LYS A 153 -5.50 -4.29 8.87
CA LYS A 153 -4.98 -5.66 8.84
C LYS A 153 -5.91 -6.65 9.53
N ALA A 154 -6.53 -6.25 10.65
CA ALA A 154 -7.51 -7.10 11.34
C ALA A 154 -8.78 -7.30 10.48
N GLU A 155 -9.31 -6.22 9.88
CA GLU A 155 -10.45 -6.30 8.95
C GLU A 155 -10.11 -7.19 7.73
N GLN A 156 -8.91 -7.04 7.15
CA GLN A 156 -8.47 -7.88 6.04
C GLN A 156 -8.43 -9.38 6.42
N GLN A 157 -7.94 -9.72 7.62
CA GLN A 157 -7.94 -11.09 8.12
C GLN A 157 -9.37 -11.67 8.27
N GLU A 158 -10.33 -10.85 8.68
CA GLU A 158 -11.73 -11.25 8.78
C GLU A 158 -12.34 -11.56 7.40
N TYR A 159 -12.07 -10.71 6.40
CA TYR A 159 -12.50 -10.97 5.03
C TYR A 159 -11.85 -12.23 4.42
N ASP A 160 -10.55 -12.44 4.66
CA ASP A 160 -9.85 -13.64 4.21
C ASP A 160 -10.49 -14.91 4.80
N LEU A 161 -10.82 -14.90 6.09
CA LEU A 161 -11.55 -15.99 6.75
C LEU A 161 -12.94 -16.21 6.13
N LEU A 162 -13.70 -15.15 5.89
CA LEU A 162 -15.04 -15.23 5.29
C LEU A 162 -14.99 -15.85 3.89
N VAL A 163 -14.00 -15.48 3.07
CA VAL A 163 -13.77 -16.06 1.74
C VAL A 163 -13.51 -17.56 1.85
N MET A 164 -12.62 -17.97 2.74
CA MET A 164 -12.30 -19.39 2.95
C MET A 164 -13.53 -20.18 3.39
N GLN A 165 -14.29 -19.66 4.36
CA GLN A 165 -15.53 -20.28 4.82
C GLN A 165 -16.56 -20.41 3.69
N THR A 166 -16.70 -19.35 2.87
CA THR A 166 -17.64 -19.34 1.75
C THR A 166 -17.25 -20.36 0.68
N ASP A 167 -15.96 -20.51 0.34
CA ASP A 167 -15.48 -21.54 -0.58
C ASP A 167 -15.74 -22.95 -0.03
N VAL A 168 -15.50 -23.17 1.27
CA VAL A 168 -15.80 -24.46 1.93
C VAL A 168 -17.29 -24.78 1.89
N LEU A 169 -18.16 -23.79 2.14
CA LEU A 169 -19.61 -23.96 2.02
C LEU A 169 -20.02 -24.25 0.58
N ALA A 170 -19.46 -23.54 -0.40
CA ALA A 170 -19.74 -23.77 -1.82
C ALA A 170 -19.32 -25.19 -2.25
N LEU A 171 -18.17 -25.68 -1.77
CA LEU A 171 -17.73 -27.06 -1.98
C LEU A 171 -18.72 -28.07 -1.39
N ARG A 172 -19.23 -27.82 -0.17
CA ARG A 172 -20.19 -28.72 0.48
C ARG A 172 -21.51 -28.82 -0.29
N VAL A 173 -21.98 -27.72 -0.87
CA VAL A 173 -23.22 -27.71 -1.66
C VAL A 173 -22.99 -28.32 -3.04
N PHE A 174 -21.81 -28.14 -3.64
CA PHE A 174 -21.50 -28.58 -5.01
C PHE A 174 -20.16 -29.33 -5.08
N PRO A 175 -20.10 -30.60 -4.64
CA PRO A 175 -18.84 -31.36 -4.61
C PRO A 175 -18.20 -31.53 -6.00
N ASP A 176 -19.01 -31.71 -7.04
CA ASP A 176 -18.53 -31.92 -8.41
C ASP A 176 -17.78 -30.71 -9.00
N SER A 177 -18.01 -29.52 -8.43
CA SER A 177 -17.30 -28.29 -8.83
C SER A 177 -15.82 -28.28 -8.44
N GLN A 178 -15.39 -29.22 -7.57
CA GLN A 178 -14.02 -29.28 -7.04
C GLN A 178 -12.97 -29.43 -8.15
N ALA A 179 -13.18 -30.32 -9.12
CA ALA A 179 -12.23 -30.54 -10.19
C ALA A 179 -12.01 -29.27 -11.04
N PHE A 180 -13.08 -28.51 -11.27
CA PHE A 180 -13.01 -27.24 -12.01
C PHE A 180 -12.30 -26.14 -11.22
N ALA A 181 -12.57 -26.04 -9.91
CA ALA A 181 -11.89 -25.11 -9.01
C ALA A 181 -10.38 -25.40 -8.93
N LEU A 182 -9.97 -26.66 -8.73
CA LEU A 182 -8.57 -27.07 -8.71
C LEU A 182 -7.84 -26.68 -10.00
N LYS A 183 -8.46 -26.95 -11.16
CA LYS A 183 -7.91 -26.58 -12.46
C LYS A 183 -7.68 -25.07 -12.58
N LYS A 184 -8.66 -24.26 -12.18
CA LYS A 184 -8.57 -22.80 -12.26
C LYS A 184 -7.53 -22.20 -11.31
N VAL A 185 -7.43 -22.74 -10.10
CA VAL A 185 -6.37 -22.35 -9.15
C VAL A 185 -4.99 -22.73 -9.69
N ALA A 186 -4.83 -23.93 -10.26
CA ALA A 186 -3.58 -24.36 -10.89
C ALA A 186 -3.19 -23.44 -12.07
N GLU A 187 -4.13 -23.11 -12.96
CA GLU A 187 -3.91 -22.16 -14.06
C GLU A 187 -3.41 -20.80 -13.54
N ARG A 188 -4.02 -20.27 -12.48
CA ARG A 188 -3.61 -19.00 -11.84
C ARG A 188 -2.21 -19.09 -11.25
N ARG A 189 -1.90 -20.15 -10.49
CA ARG A 189 -0.58 -20.36 -9.88
C ARG A 189 0.53 -20.48 -10.92
N VAL A 190 0.26 -21.17 -12.04
CA VAL A 190 1.17 -21.23 -13.18
C VAL A 190 1.37 -19.86 -13.82
N ALA A 191 0.28 -19.10 -14.04
CA ALA A 191 0.36 -17.75 -14.61
C ALA A 191 1.14 -16.76 -13.73
N GLN A 192 1.09 -16.93 -12.41
CA GLN A 192 1.85 -16.13 -11.44
C GLN A 192 3.26 -16.67 -11.16
N ALA A 193 3.70 -17.71 -11.87
CA ALA A 193 5.00 -18.35 -11.68
C ALA A 193 5.26 -18.76 -10.21
N TYR A 194 4.24 -19.26 -9.52
CA TYR A 194 4.40 -19.79 -8.17
C TYR A 194 5.42 -20.93 -8.17
N LYS A 195 6.42 -20.83 -7.28
CA LYS A 195 7.50 -21.82 -7.17
C LYS A 195 7.03 -23.17 -6.63
N ASN A 196 5.96 -23.16 -5.80
CA ASN A 196 5.37 -24.35 -5.23
C ASN A 196 3.87 -24.37 -5.56
N LEU A 197 3.50 -25.24 -6.50
CA LEU A 197 2.10 -25.42 -6.92
C LEU A 197 1.27 -26.18 -5.86
N ASP A 198 1.93 -26.88 -4.94
CA ASP A 198 1.31 -27.69 -3.88
C ASP A 198 1.25 -26.96 -2.52
N ALA A 199 1.61 -25.67 -2.48
CA ALA A 199 1.48 -24.88 -1.26
C ALA A 199 0.01 -24.79 -0.80
N PRO A 200 -0.25 -24.60 0.51
CA PRO A 200 -1.59 -24.28 1.00
C PRO A 200 -2.22 -23.13 0.22
N TRP A 201 -3.53 -23.15 0.05
CA TRP A 201 -4.25 -22.13 -0.70
C TRP A 201 -4.19 -20.78 0.03
N ASP A 202 -3.83 -19.74 -0.71
CA ASP A 202 -3.94 -18.38 -0.21
C ASP A 202 -5.40 -17.89 -0.29
N PRO A 203 -5.80 -16.82 0.44
CA PRO A 203 -7.18 -16.32 0.38
C PRO A 203 -7.63 -15.99 -1.05
N TYR A 204 -6.71 -15.60 -1.93
CA TYR A 204 -7.01 -15.30 -3.33
C TYR A 204 -7.21 -16.58 -4.17
N ASP A 205 -6.54 -17.69 -3.84
CA ASP A 205 -6.79 -19.00 -4.43
C ASP A 205 -8.21 -19.46 -4.09
N HIS A 206 -8.66 -19.23 -2.85
CA HIS A 206 -10.04 -19.47 -2.45
C HIS A 206 -11.04 -18.57 -3.20
N LEU A 207 -10.71 -17.29 -3.47
CA LEU A 207 -11.54 -16.45 -4.35
C LEU A 207 -11.63 -16.99 -5.77
N VAL A 208 -10.50 -17.42 -6.34
CA VAL A 208 -10.46 -18.02 -7.70
C VAL A 208 -11.28 -19.31 -7.72
N ALA A 209 -11.10 -20.18 -6.73
CA ALA A 209 -11.88 -21.40 -6.55
C ALA A 209 -13.37 -21.08 -6.47
N LEU A 210 -13.78 -20.18 -5.58
CA LEU A 210 -15.16 -19.75 -5.42
C LEU A 210 -15.75 -19.22 -6.74
N SER A 211 -15.02 -18.36 -7.45
CA SER A 211 -15.47 -17.83 -8.74
C SER A 211 -15.65 -18.93 -9.80
N ALA A 212 -14.77 -19.93 -9.78
CA ALA A 212 -14.83 -21.07 -10.68
C ALA A 212 -16.05 -21.95 -10.36
N ARG A 213 -16.33 -22.19 -9.08
CA ARG A 213 -17.52 -22.93 -8.63
C ARG A 213 -18.81 -22.23 -9.02
N VAL A 214 -18.92 -20.92 -8.76
CA VAL A 214 -20.10 -20.12 -9.13
C VAL A 214 -20.29 -20.10 -10.64
N SER A 215 -19.20 -20.05 -11.42
CA SER A 215 -19.27 -20.11 -12.88
C SER A 215 -19.75 -21.47 -13.37
N HIS A 216 -19.28 -22.55 -12.74
CA HIS A 216 -19.76 -23.92 -13.02
C HIS A 216 -21.27 -24.05 -12.71
N MET A 217 -21.73 -23.47 -11.60
CA MET A 217 -23.16 -23.41 -11.28
C MET A 217 -23.96 -22.69 -12.37
N ARG A 218 -23.49 -21.54 -12.87
CA ARG A 218 -24.19 -20.83 -13.96
C ARG A 218 -24.30 -21.64 -15.24
N ALA A 219 -23.33 -22.52 -15.52
CA ALA A 219 -23.43 -23.43 -16.65
C ALA A 219 -24.48 -24.53 -16.42
N ALA A 220 -24.51 -25.11 -15.21
CA ALA A 220 -25.56 -26.04 -14.82
C ALA A 220 -26.95 -25.37 -14.85
N ASP A 221 -27.05 -24.13 -14.38
CA ASP A 221 -28.27 -23.32 -14.36
C ASP A 221 -28.84 -23.06 -15.76
N ARG A 222 -27.97 -22.84 -16.76
CA ARG A 222 -28.40 -22.75 -18.17
C ARG A 222 -29.02 -24.05 -18.67
N ASN A 223 -28.39 -25.18 -18.38
CA ASN A 223 -28.94 -26.47 -18.80
C ASN A 223 -30.23 -26.80 -18.02
N LEU A 224 -30.33 -26.39 -16.76
CA LEU A 224 -31.54 -26.52 -15.94
C LEU A 224 -32.68 -25.63 -16.44
N ALA A 225 -32.38 -24.46 -17.02
CA ALA A 225 -33.40 -23.56 -17.57
C ALA A 225 -34.14 -24.17 -18.78
N ASP A 226 -33.49 -25.05 -19.54
CA ASP A 226 -34.08 -25.69 -20.72
C ASP A 226 -34.89 -26.96 -20.38
N ILE A 227 -34.66 -27.57 -19.21
CA ILE A 227 -35.33 -28.82 -18.78
C ILE A 227 -36.87 -28.69 -18.77
N PRO A 228 -37.47 -27.62 -18.22
CA PRO A 228 -38.93 -27.47 -18.21
C PRO A 228 -39.51 -27.47 -19.63
N GLU A 229 -38.87 -26.77 -20.56
CA GLU A 229 -39.33 -26.67 -21.95
C GLU A 229 -39.23 -28.04 -22.65
N VAL A 230 -38.11 -28.75 -22.50
CA VAL A 230 -37.94 -30.11 -23.05
C VAL A 230 -38.94 -31.09 -22.42
N ALA A 231 -39.16 -31.02 -21.10
CA ALA A 231 -40.14 -31.84 -20.41
C ALA A 231 -41.56 -31.61 -20.93
N ILE A 232 -41.95 -30.35 -21.16
CA ILE A 232 -43.23 -29.97 -21.75
C ILE A 232 -43.37 -30.51 -23.18
N GLN A 233 -42.31 -30.43 -23.99
CA GLN A 233 -42.32 -30.96 -25.36
C GLN A 233 -42.52 -32.48 -25.38
N ILE A 234 -41.80 -33.21 -24.52
CA ILE A 234 -41.97 -34.67 -24.38
C ILE A 234 -43.40 -35.00 -23.93
N PHE A 235 -43.94 -34.27 -22.95
CA PHE A 235 -45.30 -34.46 -22.47
C PHE A 235 -46.34 -34.31 -23.59
N LYS A 236 -46.27 -33.24 -24.38
CA LYS A 236 -47.22 -32.99 -25.48
C LYS A 236 -47.22 -34.09 -26.53
N VAL A 237 -46.08 -34.74 -26.75
CA VAL A 237 -45.97 -35.87 -27.70
C VAL A 237 -46.60 -37.13 -27.12
N LEU A 238 -46.36 -37.41 -25.83
CA LEU A 238 -46.84 -38.64 -25.19
C LEU A 238 -48.33 -38.60 -24.84
N TRP A 239 -48.87 -37.42 -24.55
CA TRP A 239 -50.28 -37.19 -24.20
C TRP A 239 -50.85 -36.01 -25.00
N PRO A 240 -51.11 -36.17 -26.31
CA PRO A 240 -51.58 -35.08 -27.17
C PRO A 240 -52.99 -34.57 -26.82
N GLU A 241 -53.77 -35.37 -26.09
CA GLU A 241 -55.13 -35.03 -25.65
C GLU A 241 -55.17 -34.45 -24.22
N GLU A 242 -54.04 -34.44 -23.50
CA GLU A 242 -53.96 -33.94 -22.13
C GLU A 242 -53.39 -32.52 -22.13
N GLU A 243 -54.03 -31.60 -21.41
CA GLU A 243 -53.51 -30.24 -21.27
C GLU A 243 -52.25 -30.25 -20.40
N VAL A 244 -51.22 -29.53 -20.86
CA VAL A 244 -49.98 -29.38 -20.09
C VAL A 244 -50.27 -28.57 -18.83
N SER A 245 -49.99 -29.15 -17.66
CA SER A 245 -50.06 -28.42 -16.41
C SER A 245 -48.98 -27.32 -16.35
N ASP A 246 -49.35 -26.13 -15.87
CA ASP A 246 -48.40 -25.04 -15.58
C ASP A 246 -47.44 -25.38 -14.42
N ASN A 247 -47.74 -26.43 -13.65
CA ASN A 247 -46.90 -26.86 -12.53
C ASN A 247 -45.95 -27.99 -12.96
N LEU A 248 -44.67 -27.67 -13.05
CA LEU A 248 -43.61 -28.60 -13.46
C LEU A 248 -43.55 -29.87 -12.58
N SER A 249 -43.90 -29.78 -11.29
CA SER A 249 -43.91 -30.96 -10.42
C SER A 249 -44.96 -31.99 -10.86
N LEU A 250 -46.14 -31.52 -11.28
CA LEU A 250 -47.20 -32.41 -11.79
C LEU A 250 -46.80 -33.02 -13.14
N THR A 251 -46.17 -32.22 -14.01
CA THR A 251 -45.60 -32.72 -15.27
C THR A 251 -44.53 -33.79 -15.02
N ASN A 252 -43.65 -33.59 -14.04
CA ASN A 252 -42.62 -34.55 -13.65
C ASN A 252 -43.24 -35.87 -13.16
N ASP A 253 -44.20 -35.80 -12.23
CA ASP A 253 -44.87 -37.01 -11.73
C ASP A 253 -45.58 -37.78 -12.84
N ARG A 254 -46.16 -37.09 -13.83
CA ARG A 254 -46.74 -37.73 -15.01
C ARG A 254 -45.67 -38.34 -15.92
N LEU A 255 -44.54 -37.66 -16.11
CA LEU A 255 -43.41 -38.13 -16.93
C LEU A 255 -42.71 -39.36 -16.33
N LYS A 256 -42.81 -39.62 -15.01
CA LYS A 256 -42.37 -40.91 -14.44
C LYS A 256 -43.06 -42.10 -15.10
N GLY A 257 -44.30 -41.94 -15.54
CA GLY A 257 -45.06 -42.93 -16.30
C GLY A 257 -44.76 -42.96 -17.81
N ALA A 258 -43.85 -42.12 -18.31
CA ALA A 258 -43.57 -41.99 -19.75
C ALA A 258 -43.14 -43.32 -20.39
N GLY A 259 -42.37 -44.16 -19.69
CA GLY A 259 -41.95 -45.46 -20.20
C GLY A 259 -43.14 -46.39 -20.53
N ARG A 260 -44.14 -46.46 -19.64
CA ARG A 260 -45.38 -47.21 -19.88
C ARG A 260 -46.15 -46.62 -21.06
N ARG A 261 -46.26 -45.29 -21.11
CA ARG A 261 -46.96 -44.60 -22.20
C ARG A 261 -46.30 -44.82 -23.56
N ILE A 262 -44.97 -44.84 -23.63
CA ILE A 262 -44.24 -45.16 -24.86
C ILE A 262 -44.55 -46.58 -25.33
N ARG A 263 -44.62 -47.56 -24.42
CA ARG A 263 -45.03 -48.94 -24.76
C ARG A 263 -46.45 -48.99 -25.31
N GLU A 264 -47.39 -48.26 -24.71
CA GLU A 264 -48.75 -48.13 -25.24
C GLU A 264 -48.75 -47.51 -26.65
N TRP A 265 -47.92 -46.48 -26.89
CA TRP A 265 -47.74 -45.88 -28.21
C TRP A 265 -47.14 -46.87 -29.22
N GLN A 266 -46.22 -47.74 -28.81
CA GLN A 266 -45.69 -48.79 -29.67
C GLN A 266 -46.79 -49.80 -30.07
N CYS A 267 -47.61 -50.25 -29.11
CA CYS A 267 -48.78 -51.09 -29.40
C CYS A 267 -49.78 -50.40 -30.33
N SER A 268 -50.06 -49.12 -30.09
CA SER A 268 -50.89 -48.28 -30.94
C SER A 268 -50.35 -48.19 -32.37
N ALA A 269 -49.06 -47.92 -32.53
CA ALA A 269 -48.42 -47.85 -33.83
C ALA A 269 -48.45 -49.20 -34.55
N ALA A 270 -48.26 -50.31 -33.83
CA ALA A 270 -48.39 -51.65 -34.37
C ALA A 270 -49.82 -51.93 -34.87
N ARG A 271 -50.86 -51.51 -34.13
CA ARG A 271 -52.26 -51.57 -34.57
C ARG A 271 -52.51 -50.74 -35.81
N ALA A 272 -52.02 -49.49 -35.85
CA ALA A 272 -52.15 -48.61 -37.02
C ALA A 272 -51.50 -49.21 -38.28
N GLY A 273 -50.32 -49.84 -38.11
CA GLY A 273 -49.63 -50.57 -39.18
C GLY A 273 -50.40 -51.79 -39.65
N ALA A 274 -50.94 -52.59 -38.72
CA ALA A 274 -51.75 -53.76 -39.03
C ALA A 274 -53.05 -53.37 -39.77
N ASP A 275 -53.75 -52.34 -39.31
CA ASP A 275 -54.94 -51.80 -39.99
C ASP A 275 -54.62 -51.34 -41.42
N SER A 276 -53.53 -50.60 -41.60
CA SER A 276 -53.11 -50.14 -42.93
C SER A 276 -52.77 -51.29 -43.87
N ALA A 277 -52.08 -52.32 -43.36
CA ALA A 277 -51.77 -53.52 -44.14
C ALA A 277 -53.05 -54.30 -44.51
N LEU A 278 -53.99 -54.46 -43.57
CA LEU A 278 -55.28 -55.10 -43.82
C LEU A 278 -56.12 -54.30 -44.82
N ARG A 279 -56.17 -52.98 -44.71
CA ARG A 279 -56.88 -52.12 -45.67
C ARG A 279 -56.36 -52.30 -47.08
N ILE A 280 -55.04 -52.42 -47.25
CA ILE A 280 -54.42 -52.71 -48.55
C ILE A 280 -54.81 -54.11 -49.03
N ALA A 281 -54.71 -55.13 -48.18
CA ALA A 281 -55.07 -56.50 -48.54
C ALA A 281 -56.54 -56.64 -48.94
N CYS A 282 -57.45 -56.09 -48.14
CA CYS A 282 -58.90 -56.08 -48.40
C CYS A 282 -59.28 -55.29 -49.65
N SER A 283 -58.49 -54.29 -50.05
CA SER A 283 -58.73 -53.56 -51.30
C SER A 283 -58.52 -54.42 -52.55
N TRP A 284 -57.70 -55.48 -52.45
CA TRP A 284 -57.44 -56.42 -53.54
C TRP A 284 -58.29 -57.68 -53.41
N TYR A 285 -58.62 -58.07 -52.18
CA TYR A 285 -59.39 -59.25 -51.85
C TYR A 285 -60.48 -58.89 -50.83
N PRO A 286 -61.66 -58.44 -51.28
CA PRO A 286 -62.74 -58.00 -50.37
C PRO A 286 -63.26 -59.10 -49.45
N ASP A 287 -63.24 -60.36 -49.92
CA ASP A 287 -63.74 -61.54 -49.19
C ASP A 287 -62.59 -62.35 -48.54
N LEU A 288 -61.51 -61.67 -48.12
CA LEU A 288 -60.33 -62.32 -47.53
C LEU A 288 -60.67 -62.96 -46.17
N ASP A 289 -60.57 -64.28 -46.08
CA ASP A 289 -60.69 -65.03 -44.84
C ASP A 289 -59.39 -64.93 -44.01
N LEU A 290 -59.46 -64.19 -42.90
CA LEU A 290 -58.32 -63.96 -42.00
C LEU A 290 -57.97 -65.19 -41.16
N ASP A 291 -58.95 -66.05 -40.85
CA ASP A 291 -58.72 -67.25 -40.03
C ASP A 291 -57.98 -68.31 -40.86
N ALA A 292 -58.27 -68.41 -42.15
CA ALA A 292 -57.53 -69.25 -43.09
C ALA A 292 -56.06 -68.80 -43.26
N LEU A 293 -55.79 -67.48 -43.21
CA LEU A 293 -54.44 -66.92 -43.33
C LEU A 293 -53.55 -67.25 -42.12
N LEU A 294 -54.12 -67.28 -40.92
CA LEU A 294 -53.38 -67.63 -39.69
C LEU A 294 -52.85 -69.07 -39.77
N GLY A 295 -53.62 -70.00 -40.34
CA GLY A 295 -53.20 -71.40 -40.51
C GLY A 295 -52.10 -71.61 -41.57
N VAL A 296 -51.94 -70.71 -42.54
CA VAL A 296 -50.93 -70.81 -43.61
C VAL A 296 -49.59 -70.17 -43.22
N ARG A 297 -49.57 -69.30 -42.20
CA ARG A 297 -48.39 -68.51 -41.82
C ARG A 297 -47.31 -69.32 -41.09
N GLU A 298 -47.64 -70.46 -40.51
CA GLU A 298 -46.70 -71.27 -39.73
C GLU A 298 -45.62 -71.87 -40.67
N ASN A 299 -44.37 -71.41 -40.53
CA ASN A 299 -43.18 -71.83 -41.32
C ASN A 299 -43.08 -71.30 -42.76
N ALA A 300 -43.54 -70.08 -43.04
CA ALA A 300 -43.34 -69.47 -44.35
C ALA A 300 -41.84 -69.29 -44.68
N PRO A 301 -41.37 -69.58 -45.92
CA PRO A 301 -39.98 -69.38 -46.34
C PRO A 301 -39.48 -67.93 -46.18
N THR A 302 -40.41 -66.96 -46.12
CA THR A 302 -40.13 -65.54 -45.90
C THR A 302 -39.71 -65.20 -44.46
N ASP A 303 -39.95 -66.10 -43.50
CA ASP A 303 -39.52 -65.99 -42.11
C ASP A 303 -38.17 -66.68 -41.84
N SER A 304 -37.74 -67.62 -42.69
CA SER A 304 -36.52 -68.41 -42.49
C SER A 304 -35.36 -68.07 -43.44
N ASP A 305 -35.62 -67.62 -44.67
CA ASP A 305 -34.57 -67.21 -45.62
C ASP A 305 -34.21 -65.72 -45.47
N PRO A 306 -32.95 -65.37 -45.09
CA PRO A 306 -32.53 -64.00 -44.85
C PRO A 306 -32.70 -63.07 -46.07
N VAL A 307 -32.58 -63.57 -47.30
CA VAL A 307 -32.75 -62.74 -48.52
C VAL A 307 -34.22 -62.39 -48.73
N LEU A 308 -35.13 -63.33 -48.45
CA LEU A 308 -36.56 -63.12 -48.54
C LEU A 308 -37.08 -62.27 -47.37
N THR A 309 -36.52 -62.45 -46.17
CA THR A 309 -36.80 -61.60 -45.02
C THR A 309 -36.40 -60.15 -45.26
N ALA A 310 -35.22 -59.88 -45.83
CA ALA A 310 -34.79 -58.53 -46.16
C ALA A 310 -35.72 -57.86 -47.19
N LYS A 311 -36.12 -58.58 -48.24
CA LYS A 311 -37.11 -58.09 -49.23
C LYS A 311 -38.47 -57.82 -48.59
N ARG A 312 -38.89 -58.64 -47.62
CA ARG A 312 -40.12 -58.42 -46.86
C ARG A 312 -40.01 -57.16 -45.98
N GLN A 313 -38.89 -56.98 -45.28
CA GLN A 313 -38.66 -55.81 -44.44
C GLN A 313 -38.64 -54.51 -45.26
N ASP A 314 -37.98 -54.47 -46.42
CA ASP A 314 -38.01 -53.32 -47.33
C ASP A 314 -39.45 -52.95 -47.75
N ARG A 315 -40.27 -53.96 -48.06
CA ARG A 315 -41.68 -53.73 -48.39
C ARG A 315 -42.49 -53.28 -47.19
N ALA A 316 -42.21 -53.82 -46.01
CA ALA A 316 -42.86 -53.41 -44.76
C ALA A 316 -42.54 -51.94 -44.43
N TYR A 317 -41.31 -51.47 -44.66
CA TYR A 317 -40.95 -50.06 -44.51
C TYR A 317 -41.80 -49.14 -45.41
N ARG A 318 -42.01 -49.53 -46.68
CA ARG A 318 -42.88 -48.75 -47.59
C ARG A 318 -44.34 -48.77 -47.17
N ILE A 319 -44.82 -49.88 -46.61
CA ILE A 319 -46.19 -49.98 -46.10
C ILE A 319 -46.38 -49.13 -44.84
N ALA A 320 -45.34 -49.05 -43.99
CA ALA A 320 -45.37 -48.24 -42.78
C ALA A 320 -45.58 -46.73 -43.06
N GLU A 321 -45.19 -46.22 -44.23
CA GLU A 321 -45.46 -44.83 -44.64
C GLU A 321 -46.96 -44.51 -44.74
N TYR A 322 -47.80 -45.53 -44.96
CA TYR A 322 -49.25 -45.39 -45.03
C TYR A 322 -49.95 -45.58 -43.69
N ALA A 323 -49.21 -45.94 -42.63
CA ALA A 323 -49.74 -46.14 -41.29
C ALA A 323 -49.81 -44.81 -40.52
N GLU A 324 -51.00 -44.49 -40.00
CA GLU A 324 -51.21 -43.31 -39.17
C GLU A 324 -50.71 -43.54 -37.74
N VAL A 325 -49.39 -43.41 -37.54
CA VAL A 325 -48.73 -43.62 -36.24
C VAL A 325 -48.72 -42.38 -35.34
N ARG A 326 -49.19 -41.22 -35.85
CA ARG A 326 -49.21 -39.96 -35.09
C ARG A 326 -50.44 -39.81 -34.21
N THR A 327 -51.47 -40.60 -34.46
CA THR A 327 -52.68 -40.64 -33.64
C THR A 327 -52.64 -41.86 -32.75
N PHE A 328 -52.88 -41.66 -31.45
CA PHE A 328 -52.97 -42.78 -30.52
C PHE A 328 -54.26 -43.56 -30.77
N ILE A 329 -54.14 -44.86 -31.02
CA ILE A 329 -55.24 -45.79 -31.21
C ILE A 329 -55.33 -46.66 -29.94
N PRO A 330 -56.37 -46.49 -29.10
CA PRO A 330 -56.53 -47.28 -27.88
C PRO A 330 -56.86 -48.76 -28.19
N PRO A 331 -56.56 -49.69 -27.27
CA PRO A 331 -56.95 -51.09 -27.43
C PRO A 331 -58.48 -51.23 -27.51
N PRO A 332 -59.00 -52.17 -28.31
CA PRO A 332 -60.41 -52.52 -28.26
C PRO A 332 -60.82 -52.98 -26.86
N PRO A 333 -62.02 -52.61 -26.38
CA PRO A 333 -62.52 -53.10 -25.10
C PRO A 333 -62.58 -54.63 -25.17
N ASN A 334 -61.85 -55.31 -24.28
CA ASN A 334 -61.69 -56.77 -24.14
C ASN A 334 -60.45 -57.43 -24.80
N VAL A 335 -59.49 -56.68 -25.35
CA VAL A 335 -58.20 -57.24 -25.80
C VAL A 335 -57.09 -56.78 -24.85
N LYS A 336 -56.40 -57.73 -24.19
CA LYS A 336 -55.21 -57.42 -23.39
C LYS A 336 -54.03 -57.16 -24.33
N ASP A 337 -53.39 -56.00 -24.20
CA ASP A 337 -52.10 -55.74 -24.86
C ASP A 337 -51.00 -56.49 -24.10
N TYR A 338 -50.55 -57.62 -24.64
CA TYR A 338 -49.56 -58.53 -24.03
C TYR A 338 -48.17 -57.90 -23.78
N LEU A 339 -47.91 -56.69 -24.28
CA LEU A 339 -46.64 -55.97 -24.09
C LEU A 339 -46.62 -55.10 -22.82
N SER A 340 -47.70 -55.11 -22.02
CA SER A 340 -47.83 -54.33 -20.78
C SER A 340 -47.31 -55.05 -19.53
N ASP A 341 -47.23 -56.39 -19.54
CA ASP A 341 -47.15 -57.19 -18.31
C ASP A 341 -45.75 -57.80 -18.03
N GLU A 342 -44.77 -57.62 -18.93
CA GLU A 342 -43.39 -58.04 -18.65
C GLU A 342 -42.59 -56.85 -18.10
N GLU A 343 -42.07 -57.04 -16.87
CA GLU A 343 -41.25 -56.13 -16.05
C GLU A 343 -41.99 -55.11 -15.17
N GLU A 344 -42.84 -55.61 -14.26
CA GLU A 344 -42.89 -55.13 -12.87
C GLU A 344 -42.62 -56.35 -11.98
N GLU A 345 -41.35 -56.79 -11.90
CA GLU A 345 -40.90 -57.55 -10.73
C GLU A 345 -40.72 -56.54 -9.61
N ASP A 346 -41.63 -56.62 -8.65
CA ASP A 346 -41.61 -55.90 -7.38
C ASP A 346 -40.27 -56.15 -6.67
N GLU A 347 -39.44 -55.11 -6.52
CA GLU A 347 -38.48 -55.03 -5.41
C GLU A 347 -39.26 -54.79 -4.10
N GLU A 348 -40.05 -55.79 -3.67
CA GLU A 348 -40.49 -55.91 -2.27
C GLU A 348 -39.41 -56.68 -1.49
N GLY A 349 -38.38 -55.95 -1.07
CA GLY A 349 -37.38 -56.40 -0.10
C GLY A 349 -37.65 -55.79 1.27
N GLU A 350 -38.62 -56.37 1.97
CA GLU A 350 -38.90 -56.35 3.42
C GLU A 350 -38.11 -55.37 4.30
N ASP A 351 -38.82 -54.35 4.81
CA ASP A 351 -38.54 -53.72 6.09
C ASP A 351 -38.55 -54.79 7.21
N ALA A 352 -37.38 -55.11 7.75
CA ALA A 352 -37.26 -55.78 9.04
C ALA A 352 -37.04 -54.73 10.13
N GLU A 353 -38.10 -54.56 10.92
CA GLU A 353 -38.19 -53.73 12.10
C GLU A 353 -37.15 -54.10 13.19
N ALA A 354 -36.76 -53.07 13.93
CA ALA A 354 -35.89 -53.01 15.09
C ALA A 354 -35.81 -54.23 16.04
N GLY A 355 -34.59 -54.50 16.51
CA GLY A 355 -34.37 -54.95 17.89
C GLY A 355 -33.26 -55.97 18.06
N ASP A 356 -32.02 -55.53 18.28
CA ASP A 356 -31.16 -56.25 19.23
C ASP A 356 -30.20 -55.30 19.93
N ALA A 357 -30.42 -55.17 21.24
CA ALA A 357 -29.50 -54.51 22.15
C ALA A 357 -28.28 -55.41 22.36
N PRO A 358 -27.05 -54.88 22.49
CA PRO A 358 -25.91 -55.69 22.85
C PRO A 358 -26.09 -56.26 24.28
N PRO A 359 -25.98 -57.58 24.49
CA PRO A 359 -25.99 -58.13 25.85
C PRO A 359 -24.68 -57.79 26.56
N GLU A 360 -24.82 -57.07 27.68
CA GLU A 360 -23.82 -57.04 28.75
C GLU A 360 -23.58 -58.45 29.31
N ALA A 361 -22.31 -58.81 29.47
CA ALA A 361 -21.83 -59.77 30.47
C ALA A 361 -20.30 -59.59 30.64
N PRO A 362 -19.71 -59.99 31.78
CA PRO A 362 -19.89 -59.38 33.09
C PRO A 362 -18.56 -58.92 33.71
N GLU A 363 -18.65 -58.06 34.73
CA GLU A 363 -17.59 -57.81 35.70
C GLU A 363 -17.04 -59.13 36.28
N ALA A 364 -15.74 -59.32 36.17
CA ALA A 364 -15.00 -60.25 37.01
C ALA A 364 -13.69 -59.58 37.48
N GLY A 365 -13.76 -59.01 38.68
CA GLY A 365 -12.75 -59.21 39.73
C GLY A 365 -11.35 -58.63 39.51
N ALA A 366 -11.15 -57.43 40.05
CA ALA A 366 -9.84 -57.00 40.51
C ALA A 366 -9.44 -57.78 41.79
N VAL A 367 -8.33 -58.51 41.75
CA VAL A 367 -7.42 -58.74 42.91
C VAL A 367 -5.98 -58.87 42.37
N PRO A 368 -5.02 -58.02 42.82
CA PRO A 368 -3.57 -58.14 42.57
C PRO A 368 -2.85 -58.77 43.80
N PRO A 369 -1.51 -58.69 43.92
CA PRO A 369 -0.45 -59.41 43.21
C PRO A 369 0.32 -60.37 44.17
N GLU A 370 1.08 -61.35 43.65
CA GLU A 370 2.16 -61.97 44.43
C GLU A 370 3.26 -62.54 43.50
N ALA A 371 4.44 -61.92 43.55
CA ALA A 371 5.74 -62.59 43.38
C ALA A 371 6.00 -63.44 44.64
N PRO A 372 6.92 -64.44 44.70
CA PRO A 372 8.17 -64.54 43.93
C PRO A 372 8.58 -65.96 43.48
N SER A 373 9.67 -66.06 42.70
CA SER A 373 10.79 -67.03 42.82
C SER A 373 11.31 -67.51 41.47
N ALA A 374 12.46 -66.97 41.06
CA ALA A 374 13.68 -67.63 40.54
C ALA A 374 14.47 -66.66 39.66
#